data_AF-A0A350LVX9-F1
#
_entry.id   AF-A0A350LVX9-F1
#
_cell.length_a   1.000
_cell.length_b   1.000
_cell.length_c   1.000
_cell.angle_alpha   90.00
_cell.angle_beta   90.00
_cell.angle_gamma   90.00
#
_symmetry.space_group_name_H-M   'P 1'
#
loop_
_entity.id
_entity.type
_entity.pdbx_description
1 polymer ?
#
loop_
_entity_poly.entity_id
_entity_poly.type
_entity_poly.pdbx_seq_one_letter_code
_entity_poly.pdbx_strand_id
1 'polypeptide(L)' 'LRSFILPGGSPLAAHLHLCRTVARRAERLVVELAALETVNEAAVRYLNRASDWFFVAARMANDCGKEDVLWVPGANR' A
#
# COMPACT_ATOMS: atom_id res chain seq x y z
N LEU A 1 -1.10 -14.63 -3.34
CA LEU A 1 -2.22 -13.86 -3.90
C LEU A 1 -2.44 -14.28 -5.33
N ARG A 2 -3.68 -14.56 -5.75
CA ARG A 2 -4.01 -14.98 -7.14
C ARG A 2 -4.84 -13.94 -7.90
N SER A 3 -5.40 -12.96 -7.20
CA SER A 3 -6.09 -11.79 -7.76
C SER A 3 -5.63 -10.52 -7.03
N PHE A 4 -5.90 -9.37 -7.63
CA PHE A 4 -5.74 -8.09 -6.96
C PHE A 4 -6.74 -7.96 -5.81
N ILE A 5 -6.29 -7.30 -4.74
CA ILE A 5 -7.16 -6.92 -3.62
C ILE A 5 -7.53 -5.45 -3.80
N LEU A 6 -8.82 -5.18 -3.79
CA LEU A 6 -9.36 -3.84 -3.77
C LEU A 6 -9.19 -3.24 -2.37
N PRO A 7 -8.82 -1.96 -2.26
CA PRO A 7 -8.61 -1.32 -0.98
C PRO A 7 -9.96 -1.20 -0.23
N GLY A 8 -10.13 -2.01 0.82
CA GLY A 8 -11.38 -2.06 1.57
C GLY A 8 -11.39 -3.20 2.61
N GLY A 9 -12.61 -3.62 2.98
CA GLY A 9 -12.84 -4.59 4.06
C GLY A 9 -13.22 -3.88 5.36
N SER A 10 -12.55 -4.20 6.45
CA SER A 10 -12.78 -3.55 7.75
C SER A 10 -12.35 -2.07 7.73
N PRO A 11 -12.90 -1.21 8.62
CA PRO A 11 -12.47 0.18 8.73
C PRO A 11 -10.95 0.32 8.95
N LEU A 12 -10.34 -0.57 9.74
CA LEU A 12 -8.90 -0.58 9.96
C LEU A 12 -8.13 -0.94 8.67
N ALA A 13 -8.55 -1.97 7.94
CA ALA A 13 -7.93 -2.35 6.68
C ALA A 13 -8.01 -1.23 5.63
N ALA A 14 -9.16 -0.54 5.54
CA ALA A 14 -9.34 0.60 4.66
C ALA A 14 -8.36 1.75 4.99
N HIS A 15 -8.19 2.09 6.28
CA HIS A 15 -7.20 3.09 6.70
C HIS A 15 -5.77 2.65 6.42
N LEU A 16 -5.44 1.36 6.60
CA LEU A 16 -4.11 0.84 6.27
C LEU A 16 -3.83 0.89 4.76
N HIS A 17 -4.84 0.64 3.92
CA HIS A 17 -4.74 0.87 2.48
C HIS A 17 -4.56 2.35 2.12
N LEU A 18 -5.14 3.29 2.88
CA LEU A 18 -4.87 4.72 2.73
C LEU A 18 -3.42 5.05 3.14
N CYS A 19 -2.93 4.55 4.27
CA CYS A 19 -1.54 4.72 4.68
C CYS A 19 -0.58 4.20 3.60
N ARG A 20 -0.91 3.07 2.96
CA ARG A 20 -0.15 2.54 1.83
C ARG A 20 -0.06 3.53 0.67
N THR A 21 -1.16 4.17 0.26
CA THR A 21 -1.13 5.14 -0.85
C THR A 21 -0.36 6.41 -0.47
N VAL A 22 -0.47 6.86 0.79
CA VAL A 22 0.31 7.98 1.33
C VAL A 22 1.81 7.66 1.34
N ALA A 23 2.21 6.48 1.80
CA ALA A 23 3.61 6.05 1.79
C ALA A 23 4.18 6.00 0.37
N ARG A 24 3.43 5.47 -0.60
CA ARG A 24 3.83 5.48 -2.02
C ARG A 24 3.91 6.88 -2.62
N ARG A 25 3.05 7.81 -2.17
CA ARG A 25 3.13 9.22 -2.58
C ARG A 25 4.39 9.88 -2.02
N ALA A 26 4.69 9.66 -0.74
CA ALA A 26 5.92 10.14 -0.13
C ALA A 26 7.16 9.56 -0.82
N GLU A 27 7.17 8.26 -1.14
CA GLU A 27 8.25 7.61 -1.89
C GLU A 27 8.54 8.33 -3.22
N ARG A 28 7.51 8.63 -4.01
CA ARG A 28 7.67 9.35 -5.29
C ARG A 28 8.27 10.75 -5.10
N LEU A 29 7.80 11.50 -4.09
CA LEU A 29 8.32 12.83 -3.80
C LEU A 29 9.80 12.79 -3.38
N VAL A 30 10.20 11.80 -2.58
CA VAL A 30 11.60 11.65 -2.16
C VAL A 30 12.47 11.21 -3.34
N VAL A 31 11.97 10.34 -4.23
CA VAL A 31 12.70 9.96 -5.46
C VAL A 31 12.88 11.16 -6.40
N GLU A 32 11.87 12.01 -6.53
CA GLU A 32 11.97 13.26 -7.29
C GLU A 32 13.00 14.20 -6.67
N LEU A 33 13.00 14.34 -5.34
CA LEU A 33 13.99 15.14 -4.60
C LEU A 33 15.41 14.60 -4.78
N ALA A 34 15.58 13.28 -4.79
CA ALA A 34 16.87 12.61 -4.97
C ALA A 34 17.52 12.91 -6.33
N ALA A 35 16.75 13.36 -7.32
CA ALA A 35 17.27 13.80 -8.62
C ALA A 35 17.82 15.23 -8.59
N LEU A 36 17.47 16.02 -7.57
CA LEU A 36 17.85 17.43 -7.42
C LEU A 36 18.94 17.63 -6.36
N GLU A 37 18.93 16.84 -5.30
CA GLU A 37 19.87 16.96 -4.19
C GLU A 37 20.20 15.61 -3.55
N THR A 38 21.22 15.60 -2.69
CA THR A 38 21.59 14.41 -1.93
C THR A 38 20.55 14.15 -0.84
N VAL A 39 19.92 12.98 -0.89
CA VAL A 39 18.96 12.52 0.13
C VAL A 39 19.50 11.31 0.88
N ASN A 40 18.91 11.03 2.05
CA ASN A 40 19.19 9.78 2.76
C ASN A 40 18.56 8.60 2.01
N GLU A 41 19.37 7.78 1.34
CA GLU A 41 18.89 6.60 0.62
C GLU A 41 18.12 5.60 1.49
N ALA A 42 18.43 5.53 2.80
CA ALA A 42 17.70 4.68 3.72
C ALA A 42 16.23 5.11 3.85
N ALA A 43 15.91 6.41 3.69
CA ALA A 43 14.54 6.90 3.72
C ALA A 43 13.74 6.42 2.50
N VAL A 44 14.35 6.41 1.30
CA VAL A 44 13.72 5.89 0.08
C VAL A 44 13.42 4.38 0.25
N ARG A 45 14.42 3.61 0.69
CA ARG A 45 14.26 2.18 0.96
C ARG A 45 13.19 1.92 2.02
N TYR A 46 13.16 2.72 3.08
CA TYR A 46 12.17 2.60 4.14
C TYR A 46 10.75 2.86 3.63
N LEU A 47 10.50 3.94 2.89
CA LEU A 47 9.18 4.27 2.34
C LEU A 47 8.67 3.17 1.40
N ASN A 48 9.56 2.63 0.58
CA ASN A 48 9.26 1.49 -0.29
C ASN A 48 8.77 0.28 0.52
N ARG A 49 9.52 -0.15 1.54
CA ARG A 49 9.16 -1.28 2.42
C ARG A 49 7.95 -0.99 3.29
N ALA A 50 7.76 0.25 3.75
CA ALA A 50 6.61 0.67 4.53
C ALA A 50 5.31 0.49 3.74
N SER A 51 5.32 0.79 2.43
CA SER A 51 4.15 0.57 1.59
C SER A 51 3.74 -0.91 1.49
N ASP A 52 4.72 -1.82 1.41
CA ASP A 52 4.46 -3.27 1.44
C ASP A 52 3.97 -3.72 2.83
N TRP A 53 4.54 -3.17 3.90
CA TRP A 53 4.10 -3.45 5.26
C TRP A 53 2.63 -3.04 5.47
N PHE A 54 2.23 -1.85 5.03
CA PHE A 54 0.83 -1.41 5.11
C PHE A 54 -0.11 -2.31 4.32
N PHE A 55 0.34 -2.85 3.19
CA PHE A 55 -0.43 -3.84 2.43
C PHE A 55 -0.65 -5.12 3.25
N VAL A 56 0.41 -5.67 3.86
CA VAL A 56 0.30 -6.87 4.71
C VAL A 56 -0.56 -6.58 5.94
N ALA A 57 -0.36 -5.45 6.61
CA ALA A 57 -1.13 -5.05 7.77
C ALA A 57 -2.63 -4.91 7.45
N ALA A 58 -2.98 -4.34 6.29
CA ALA A 58 -4.38 -4.25 5.85
C ALA A 58 -5.03 -5.63 5.72
N ARG A 59 -4.30 -6.62 5.17
CA ARG A 59 -4.77 -8.01 5.09
C ARG A 59 -4.92 -8.63 6.46
N MET A 60 -4.01 -8.36 7.39
CA MET A 60 -4.14 -8.83 8.78
C MET A 60 -5.40 -8.28 9.45
N ALA A 61 -5.75 -7.03 9.16
CA ALA A 61 -6.98 -6.41 9.63
C ALA A 61 -8.28 -6.96 8.96
N ASN A 62 -8.16 -7.78 7.91
CA ASN A 62 -9.27 -8.46 7.22
C ASN A 62 -9.26 -9.98 7.49
N ASP A 63 -9.23 -10.38 8.77
CA ASP A 63 -9.11 -11.80 9.21
C ASP A 63 -8.03 -12.55 8.43
N CYS A 64 -6.80 -12.05 8.54
CA CYS A 64 -5.65 -12.62 7.84
C CYS A 64 -5.82 -12.76 6.32
N GLY A 65 -6.62 -11.88 5.73
CA GLY A 65 -6.88 -11.76 4.31
C GLY A 65 -7.95 -12.71 3.79
N LYS A 66 -8.76 -13.30 4.66
CA LYS A 66 -9.96 -14.08 4.27
C LYS A 66 -11.10 -13.16 3.86
N GLU A 67 -11.21 -12.00 4.50
CA GLU A 67 -12.22 -10.97 4.21
C GLU A 67 -11.68 -9.89 3.24
N ASP A 68 -10.61 -10.21 2.50
CA ASP A 68 -10.07 -9.30 1.48
C ASP A 68 -11.06 -9.14 0.32
N VAL A 69 -11.31 -7.90 -0.10
CA VAL A 69 -12.16 -7.62 -1.27
C VAL A 69 -11.39 -7.96 -2.54
N LEU A 70 -11.66 -9.11 -3.14
CA LEU A 70 -10.98 -9.52 -4.37
C LEU A 70 -11.56 -8.80 -5.58
N TRP A 71 -10.68 -8.33 -6.46
CA TRP A 71 -11.08 -7.86 -7.78
C TRP A 71 -11.56 -9.05 -8.62
N VAL A 72 -12.76 -8.91 -9.21
CA VAL A 72 -13.38 -9.90 -10.11
C VAL A 72 -13.50 -9.27 -11.50
N PRO A 73 -12.83 -9.82 -12.53
CA PRO A 73 -12.95 -9.32 -13.89
C PRO A 73 -14.40 -9.33 -14.37
N GLY A 74 -14.89 -8.19 -14.88
CA GLY A 74 -16.22 -8.09 -15.49
C GLY A 74 -17.41 -7.97 -14.51
N ALA A 75 -17.17 -7.84 -13.21
CA ALA A 75 -18.26 -7.75 -12.22
C ALA A 75 -19.13 -6.48 -12.33
N ASN A 76 -18.65 -5.42 -12.98
CA ASN A 76 -19.38 -4.16 -13.20
C ASN A 76 -19.74 -3.94 -14.69
N ARG A 77 -19.92 -5.02 -15.47
CA ARG A 77 -20.29 -4.91 -16.89
C ARG A 77 -21.79 -4.91 -17.10
#